data_AF-A0A1Y0G402-F1
#
_entry.id   AF-A0A1Y0G402-F1
#
_cell.length_a   1.000
_cell.length_b   1.000
_cell.length_c   1.000
_cell.angle_alpha   90.00
_cell.angle_beta   90.00
_cell.angle_gamma   90.00
#
_symmetry.space_group_name_H-M   'P 1'
#
loop_
_entity.id
_entity.type
_entity.pdbx_description
1 polymer ?
#
loop_
_entity_poly.entity_id
_entity_poly.type
_entity_poly.pdbx_seq_one_letter_code
_entity_poly.pdbx_strand_id
1 'polypeptide(L)'
;MAVKKKGADFEQSLNALETLVNKMEQGDMTLEESLKAFETGIQLTRDCQARLAAAEQQVQKLVENQGVINLEPFDAQGDDE
;
A
#
# COMPACT_ATOMS: atom_id res chain seq x y z
N MET A 1 21.76 -2.73 -2.23
CA MET A 1 21.01 -3.80 -2.92
C MET A 1 19.70 -4.21 -2.23
N ALA A 2 19.41 -3.80 -0.98
CA ALA A 2 18.22 -4.25 -0.25
C ALA A 2 16.88 -3.61 -0.70
N VAL A 3 16.89 -2.36 -1.18
CA VAL A 3 15.67 -1.63 -1.59
C VAL A 3 15.00 -2.29 -2.82
N LYS A 4 15.81 -2.79 -3.76
CA LYS A 4 15.32 -3.41 -5.01
C LYS A 4 14.57 -4.72 -4.76
N LYS A 5 14.95 -5.49 -3.73
CA LYS A 5 14.29 -6.74 -3.37
C LYS A 5 12.88 -6.50 -2.80
N LYS A 6 12.73 -5.51 -1.92
CA LYS A 6 11.42 -5.14 -1.34
C LYS A 6 10.42 -4.62 -2.38
N GLY A 7 10.89 -3.88 -3.38
CA GLY A 7 10.07 -3.42 -4.51
C GLY A 7 9.62 -4.57 -5.41
N ALA A 8 10.54 -5.47 -5.78
CA ALA A 8 10.20 -6.67 -6.54
C ALA A 8 9.18 -7.55 -5.83
N ASP A 9 9.30 -7.71 -4.51
CA ASP A 9 8.31 -8.44 -3.71
C ASP A 9 6.92 -7.77 -3.71
N PHE A 10 6.83 -6.43 -3.71
CA PHE A 10 5.53 -5.74 -3.76
C PHE A 10 4.85 -5.94 -5.12
N GLU A 11 5.58 -5.72 -6.21
CA GLU A 11 5.04 -5.92 -7.56
C GLU A 11 4.59 -7.37 -7.78
N GLN A 12 5.31 -8.34 -7.20
CA GLN A 12 4.90 -9.75 -7.22
C GLN A 12 3.58 -9.99 -6.47
N SER A 13 3.42 -9.46 -5.25
CA SER A 13 2.16 -9.57 -4.50
C SER A 13 0.99 -8.91 -5.22
N LEU A 14 1.22 -7.74 -5.82
CA LEU A 14 0.21 -7.02 -6.59
C LEU A 14 -0.21 -7.80 -7.84
N ASN A 15 0.75 -8.32 -8.61
CA ASN A 15 0.45 -9.09 -9.81
C ASN A 15 -0.29 -10.41 -9.50
N ALA A 16 0.05 -11.07 -8.38
CA ALA A 16 -0.67 -12.23 -7.90
C ALA A 16 -2.13 -11.89 -7.55
N LEU A 17 -2.36 -10.72 -6.93
CA LEU A 17 -3.70 -10.25 -6.60
C LEU A 17 -4.52 -9.93 -7.85
N GLU A 18 -3.94 -9.23 -8.83
CA GLU A 18 -4.59 -8.94 -10.12
C GLU A 18 -4.97 -10.22 -10.86
N THR A 19 -4.06 -11.18 -10.91
CA THR A 19 -4.31 -12.49 -11.54
C THR A 19 -5.44 -13.23 -10.85
N LEU A 20 -5.48 -13.19 -9.52
CA LEU A 20 -6.51 -13.81 -8.72
C LEU A 20 -7.89 -13.17 -8.97
N VAL A 21 -7.97 -11.84 -8.96
CA VAL A 21 -9.20 -11.10 -9.24
C VAL A 21 -9.71 -11.40 -10.64
N ASN A 22 -8.84 -11.35 -11.66
CA ASN A 22 -9.19 -11.71 -13.03
C ASN A 22 -9.78 -13.13 -13.12
N LYS A 23 -9.24 -14.08 -12.35
CA LYS A 23 -9.77 -15.45 -12.29
C LYS A 23 -11.14 -15.52 -11.61
N MET A 24 -11.36 -14.74 -10.55
CA MET A 24 -12.65 -14.66 -9.87
C MET A 24 -13.72 -14.04 -10.76
N GLU A 25 -13.37 -13.04 -11.58
CA GLU A 25 -14.29 -12.37 -12.51
C GLU A 25 -14.71 -13.25 -13.70
N GLN A 26 -13.90 -14.25 -14.08
CA GLN A 26 -14.23 -15.20 -15.14
C GLN A 26 -15.41 -16.13 -14.78
N GLY A 27 -15.69 -16.33 -13.49
CA GLY A 27 -16.88 -17.06 -13.04
C GLY A 27 -16.79 -18.60 -13.14
N ASP A 28 -15.65 -19.16 -13.54
CA ASP A 28 -15.45 -20.61 -13.70
C ASP A 28 -15.05 -21.34 -12.38
N MET A 29 -15.15 -20.65 -11.24
CA MET A 29 -14.72 -21.17 -9.94
C MET A 29 -15.87 -21.83 -9.20
N THR A 30 -15.61 -22.99 -8.59
CA THR A 30 -16.53 -23.57 -7.61
C THR A 30 -16.61 -22.71 -6.34
N LEU A 31 -17.63 -22.95 -5.50
CA LEU A 31 -17.78 -22.23 -4.24
C LEU A 31 -16.55 -22.37 -3.32
N GLU A 32 -15.99 -23.58 -3.21
CA GLU A 32 -14.81 -23.82 -2.38
C GLU A 32 -13.57 -23.09 -2.92
N GLU A 33 -13.38 -23.11 -4.23
CA GLU A 33 -12.28 -22.36 -4.88
C GLU A 33 -12.46 -20.85 -4.71
N SER A 34 -13.70 -20.36 -4.79
CA SER A 34 -14.02 -18.94 -4.60
C SER A 34 -13.71 -18.47 -3.18
N LEU A 35 -14.00 -19.31 -2.17
CA LEU A 35 -13.66 -19.03 -0.77
C LEU A 35 -12.14 -19.00 -0.56
N LYS A 36 -11.40 -19.97 -1.11
CA LYS A 36 -9.93 -19.98 -1.05
C LYS A 36 -9.31 -18.79 -1.76
N ALA A 37 -9.85 -18.43 -2.93
CA ALA A 37 -9.43 -17.26 -3.68
C ALA A 37 -9.66 -15.99 -2.86
N PHE A 38 -10.84 -15.84 -2.26
CA PHE A 38 -11.13 -14.69 -1.41
C PHE A 38 -10.16 -14.58 -0.22
N GLU A 39 -9.91 -15.67 0.50
CA GLU A 39 -8.94 -15.69 1.62
C GLU A 39 -7.54 -15.26 1.16
N THR A 40 -7.08 -15.82 0.04
CA THR A 40 -5.79 -15.47 -0.57
C THR A 40 -5.74 -14.00 -0.98
N GLY A 41 -6.83 -13.47 -1.55
CA GLY A 41 -6.94 -12.06 -1.96
C GLY A 41 -6.85 -11.10 -0.77
N ILE A 42 -7.49 -11.44 0.35
CA ILE A 42 -7.38 -10.68 1.60
C ILE A 42 -5.93 -10.67 2.11
N GLN A 43 -5.26 -11.82 2.09
CA GLN A 43 -3.86 -11.92 2.52
C GLN A 43 -2.94 -11.05 1.64
N LEU A 44 -3.05 -11.18 0.31
CA LEU A 44 -2.27 -10.38 -0.64
C LEU A 44 -2.52 -8.88 -0.49
N THR A 45 -3.78 -8.48 -0.27
CA THR A 45 -4.15 -7.08 -0.05
C THR A 45 -3.49 -6.52 1.21
N ARG A 46 -3.54 -7.27 2.32
CA ARG A 46 -2.90 -6.88 3.59
C ARG A 46 -1.39 -6.74 3.43
N ASP A 47 -0.75 -7.68 2.72
CA ASP A 47 0.69 -7.65 2.48
C ASP A 47 1.09 -6.41 1.65
N CYS A 48 0.29 -6.07 0.62
CA CYS A 48 0.50 -4.86 -0.18
C CYS A 48 0.38 -3.59 0.68
N GLN A 49 -0.67 -3.48 1.50
CA GLN A 49 -0.89 -2.34 2.39
C GLN A 49 0.24 -2.18 3.40
N ALA A 50 0.70 -3.27 4.02
CA ALA A 50 1.80 -3.24 4.99
C ALA A 50 3.11 -2.76 4.35
N ARG A 51 3.38 -3.18 3.11
CA ARG A 51 4.57 -2.74 2.35
C ARG A 51 4.50 -1.27 1.99
N LEU A 52 3.34 -0.77 1.56
CA LEU A 52 3.11 0.65 1.26
C LEU A 52 3.29 1.50 2.52
N ALA A 53 2.69 1.11 3.64
CA ALA A 53 2.85 1.82 4.92
C ALA A 53 4.31 1.88 5.37
N ALA A 54 5.07 0.79 5.21
CA ALA A 54 6.50 0.77 5.51
C ALA A 54 7.31 1.70 4.59
N ALA A 55 6.95 1.77 3.30
CA ALA A 55 7.58 2.67 2.35
C ALA A 55 7.28 4.14 2.67
N GLU A 56 6.02 4.46 2.97
CA GLU A 56 5.58 5.80 3.38
C GLU A 56 6.33 6.25 4.65
N GLN A 57 6.41 5.40 5.66
CA GLN A 57 7.16 5.71 6.89
C GLN A 57 8.64 5.95 6.60
N GLN A 58 9.23 5.22 5.66
CA GLN A 58 10.62 5.42 5.26
C GLN A 58 10.81 6.76 4.54
N VAL A 59 9.89 7.14 3.66
CA VAL A 59 9.90 8.45 2.99
C VAL A 59 9.75 9.58 4.01
N GLN A 60 8.79 9.48 4.93
CA GLN A 60 8.56 10.47 5.98
C GLN A 60 9.84 10.73 6.80
N LYS A 61 10.51 9.66 7.25
CA LYS A 61 11.78 9.77 7.97
C LYS A 61 12.89 10.42 7.13
N LEU A 62 12.93 10.19 5.82
CA LEU A 62 13.95 10.80 4.95
C LEU A 62 13.68 12.29 4.75
N VAL A 63 12.41 12.70 4.62
CA VAL A 63 12.00 14.11 4.50
C VAL A 63 12.32 14.87 5.80
N GLU A 64 11.99 14.29 6.95
CA GLU A 64 12.32 14.86 8.28
C GLU A 64 13.84 15.01 8.47
N ASN A 65 14.63 14.01 8.10
CA ASN A 65 16.09 14.04 8.25
C ASN A 65 16.82 14.96 7.23
N GLN A 66 16.21 15.24 6.07
CA GLN A 66 16.78 16.17 5.08
C GLN A 66 16.38 17.63 5.34
N GLY A 67 15.68 17.92 6.43
CA GLY A 67 15.38 19.29 6.86
C GLY A 67 14.35 20.02 6.01
N VAL A 68 13.65 19.34 5.10
CA VAL A 68 12.52 19.94 4.37
C VAL A 68 11.25 19.68 5.16
N ILE A 69 11.12 20.41 6.26
CA ILE A 69 9.84 20.68 6.91
C ILE A 69 9.27 21.89 6.18
N ASN A 70 8.11 21.76 5.52
CA ASN A 70 7.24 22.91 5.42
C ASN A 70 5.79 22.49 5.22
N LEU A 71 5.03 22.40 6.31
CA LEU A 71 3.59 22.55 6.25
C LEU A 71 3.11 23.23 7.54
N GLU A 72 2.84 24.54 7.44
CA GLU A 72 1.88 25.22 8.28
C GLU A 72 0.90 26.00 7.39
N PRO A 73 -0.42 25.86 7.57
CA PRO A 73 -1.35 26.90 7.19
C PRO A 73 -1.17 28.05 8.18
N PHE A 74 -0.67 29.18 7.68
CA PHE A 74 -0.68 30.43 8.41
C PHE A 74 -2.09 31.02 8.38
N ASP A 75 -2.79 31.00 9.51
CA ASP A 75 -3.99 31.80 9.74
C ASP A 75 -3.74 32.72 10.93
N ALA A 76 -3.13 33.87 10.62
CA ALA A 76 -3.15 35.02 11.50
C ALA A 76 -4.41 35.84 11.19
N GLN A 77 -5.52 35.47 11.83
CA GLN A 77 -6.55 36.44 12.18
C GLN A 77 -6.36 36.69 13.67
N GLY A 78 -5.87 37.83 14.12
CA GLY A 78 -6.09 39.18 13.62
C GLY A 78 -6.66 39.94 14.82
N ASP A 79 -5.98 41.00 15.22
CA ASP A 79 -6.29 41.87 16.36
C ASP A 79 -7.81 42.10 16.55
N ASP A 80 -8.33 41.81 17.73
CA ASP A 80 -9.46 42.56 18.31
C ASP A 80 -9.40 42.51 19.86
N GLU A 81 -9.22 43.71 20.43
CA GLU A 81 -9.17 44.17 21.84
C GLU A 81 -7.86 44.10 22.64
#